data_AF-A0A0G1N0Q4-F1
#
_entry.id   AF-A0A0G1N0Q4-F1
#
_cell.length_a   1.000
_cell.length_b   1.000
_cell.length_c   1.000
_cell.angle_alpha   90.00
_cell.angle_beta   90.00
_cell.angle_gamma   90.00
#
_symmetry.space_group_name_H-M   'P 1'
#
loop_
_entity.id
_entity.type
_entity.pdbx_description
1 polymer ?
#
loop_
_entity_poly.entity_id
_entity_poly.type
_entity_poly.pdbx_seq_one_letter_code
_entity_poly.pdbx_strand_id
1 'polypeptide(L)'
;MTRQVTESVSIPVIAGGGAGSASHVCDIIIKGRVDAVSMASLLHYSFLKKYKYREKSFSEGNTNFLRGNLGYSRVDGIDLPELKDYLNNRGVQCLKHEMTPVAAV
;
A
#
# COMPACT_ATOMS: atom_id res chain seq x y z
N MET A 1 -8.95 -5.27 17.96
CA MET A 1 -9.72 -4.00 17.94
C MET A 1 -10.56 -3.90 16.68
N THR A 2 -9.99 -3.80 15.47
CA THR A 2 -10.75 -3.53 14.23
C THR A 2 -11.94 -4.45 14.00
N ARG A 3 -11.79 -5.76 14.19
CA ARG A 3 -12.90 -6.73 14.07
C ARG A 3 -14.10 -6.37 14.94
N GLN A 4 -13.88 -5.94 16.19
CA GLN A 4 -14.98 -5.55 17.09
C GLN A 4 -15.73 -4.35 16.54
N VAL A 5 -15.01 -3.37 15.96
CA VAL A 5 -15.62 -2.23 15.29
C VAL A 5 -16.46 -2.71 14.11
N THR A 6 -15.88 -3.50 13.20
CA THR A 6 -16.59 -4.01 12.02
C THR A 6 -17.84 -4.82 12.38
N GLU A 7 -17.78 -5.66 13.42
CA GLU A 7 -18.92 -6.47 13.86
C GLU A 7 -19.98 -5.66 14.62
N SER A 8 -19.65 -4.46 15.10
CA SER A 8 -20.56 -3.60 15.87
C SER A 8 -21.31 -2.56 15.04
N VAL A 9 -20.93 -2.35 13.77
CA VAL A 9 -21.53 -1.35 12.89
C VAL A 9 -22.12 -2.00 11.65
N SER A 10 -23.20 -1.43 11.13
CA SER A 10 -23.85 -1.88 9.89
C SER A 10 -23.34 -1.15 8.64
N ILE A 11 -22.42 -0.20 8.80
CA ILE A 11 -21.85 0.58 7.69
C ILE A 11 -20.50 -0.01 7.24
N PRO A 12 -20.10 0.18 5.98
CA PRO A 12 -18.80 -0.27 5.51
C PRO A 12 -17.63 0.36 6.28
N VAL A 13 -16.64 -0.46 6.61
CA VAL A 13 -15.43 -0.06 7.35
C VAL A 13 -14.21 -0.12 6.43
N ILE A 14 -13.55 1.03 6.28
CA ILE A 14 -12.23 1.13 5.65
C ILE A 14 -11.17 1.19 6.74
N ALA A 15 -10.34 0.17 6.86
CA ALA A 15 -9.18 0.23 7.76
C ALA A 15 -8.02 0.99 7.11
N GLY A 16 -7.33 1.83 7.88
CA GLY A 16 -6.15 2.55 7.42
C GLY A 16 -5.13 2.76 8.53
N GLY A 17 -3.86 2.91 8.14
CA GLY A 17 -2.73 3.15 9.04
C GLY A 17 -2.14 1.89 9.68
N GLY A 18 -0.85 1.94 10.02
CA GLY A 18 -0.17 0.89 10.81
C GLY A 18 0.27 -0.38 10.07
N ALA A 19 -0.02 -0.53 8.77
CA ALA A 19 0.50 -1.66 7.99
C ALA A 19 2.01 -1.49 7.72
N GLY A 20 2.80 -2.46 8.19
CA GLY A 20 4.26 -2.52 8.01
C GLY A 20 4.70 -3.60 7.03
N SER A 21 3.82 -4.51 6.64
CA SER A 21 4.08 -5.57 5.66
C SER A 21 2.79 -5.94 4.91
N ALA A 22 2.92 -6.70 3.81
CA ALA A 22 1.77 -7.26 3.10
C ALA A 22 0.92 -8.21 3.97
N SER A 23 1.52 -8.87 4.98
CA SER A 23 0.77 -9.73 5.90
C SER A 23 -0.20 -8.95 6.77
N HIS A 24 0.13 -7.72 7.20
CA HIS A 24 -0.79 -6.87 7.96
C HIS A 24 -2.04 -6.53 7.13
N VAL A 25 -1.88 -6.34 5.83
CA VAL A 25 -2.98 -6.07 4.88
C VAL A 25 -3.89 -7.30 4.75
N CYS A 26 -3.30 -8.48 4.55
CA CYS A 26 -4.06 -9.71 4.46
C CYS A 26 -4.80 -10.02 5.78
N ASP A 27 -4.13 -9.84 6.92
CA ASP A 27 -4.70 -10.05 8.23
C ASP A 27 -5.87 -9.12 8.52
N ILE A 28 -5.79 -7.83 8.15
CA ILE A 28 -6.89 -6.90 8.42
C ILE A 28 -8.12 -7.19 7.55
N ILE A 29 -7.92 -7.65 6.31
CA ILE A 29 -9.01 -8.08 5.42
C ILE A 29 -9.69 -9.33 6.00
N ILE A 30 -8.90 -10.37 6.31
CA ILE A 30 -9.45 -11.68 6.71
C ILE A 30 -9.95 -11.66 8.16
N LYS A 31 -9.10 -11.25 9.10
CA LYS A 31 -9.40 -11.30 10.54
C LYS A 31 -10.15 -10.07 11.02
N GLY A 32 -9.87 -8.91 10.43
CA GLY A 32 -10.54 -7.65 10.75
C GLY A 32 -11.92 -7.50 10.09
N ARG A 33 -12.21 -8.31 9.06
CA ARG A 33 -13.47 -8.33 8.29
C ARG A 33 -13.83 -6.97 7.67
N VAL A 34 -12.82 -6.18 7.33
CA VAL A 34 -13.02 -4.83 6.78
C VAL A 34 -13.43 -4.89 5.31
N ASP A 35 -14.23 -3.92 4.86
CA ASP A 35 -14.69 -3.84 3.48
C ASP A 35 -13.62 -3.30 2.54
N ALA A 36 -12.71 -2.46 3.05
CA ALA A 36 -11.57 -1.96 2.30
C ALA A 36 -10.37 -1.62 3.19
N VAL A 37 -9.21 -1.45 2.55
CA VAL A 37 -7.96 -1.03 3.20
C VAL A 37 -7.38 0.18 2.48
N SER A 38 -7.03 1.22 3.22
CA SER A 38 -6.26 2.36 2.75
C SER A 38 -4.78 2.20 3.15
N MET A 39 -3.87 2.33 2.17
CA MET A 39 -2.43 2.09 2.36
C MET A 39 -1.62 3.12 1.60
N ALA A 40 -0.53 3.60 2.20
CA ALA A 40 0.39 4.54 1.59
C ALA A 40 1.85 4.07 1.75
N SER A 41 2.33 3.94 2.99
CA SER A 41 3.73 3.68 3.31
C SER A 41 4.33 2.45 2.62
N LEU A 42 3.59 1.34 2.55
CA LEU A 42 4.02 0.12 1.84
C LEU A 42 4.39 0.39 0.38
N LEU A 43 3.54 1.16 -0.32
CA LEU A 43 3.70 1.48 -1.74
C LEU A 43 4.72 2.59 -1.97
N HIS A 44 4.65 3.67 -1.17
CA HIS A 44 5.52 4.83 -1.32
C HIS A 44 6.99 4.47 -1.10
N TYR A 45 7.31 3.71 -0.05
CA TYR A 45 8.70 3.37 0.23
C TYR A 45 9.26 2.33 -0.74
N SER A 46 8.44 1.38 -1.23
CA SER A 46 8.83 0.50 -2.33
C SER A 46 9.17 1.31 -3.58
N PHE A 47 8.26 2.24 -3.95
CA PHE A 47 8.45 3.11 -5.10
C PHE A 47 9.72 3.95 -4.99
N LEU A 48 9.97 4.61 -3.85
CA LEU A 48 11.16 5.44 -3.66
C LEU A 48 12.46 4.62 -3.65
N LYS A 49 12.42 3.38 -3.18
CA LYS A 49 13.56 2.45 -3.21
C LYS A 49 13.89 2.03 -4.64
N LYS A 50 12.86 1.77 -5.46
CA LYS A 50 12.99 1.34 -6.86
C LYS A 50 13.31 2.50 -7.81
N TYR A 51 12.66 3.63 -7.61
CA TYR A 51 12.77 4.84 -8.40
C TYR A 51 13.40 5.93 -7.55
N LYS A 52 14.70 6.12 -7.71
CA LYS A 52 15.39 7.23 -7.04
C LYS A 52 14.77 8.54 -7.45
N TYR A 53 14.54 9.40 -6.46
CA TYR A 53 14.14 10.77 -6.69
C TYR A 53 15.16 11.45 -7.60
N ARG A 54 14.71 11.95 -8.75
CA ARG A 54 15.51 12.82 -9.61
C ARG A 54 15.18 14.24 -9.22
N GLU A 55 16.18 14.94 -8.70
CA GLU A 55 16.01 16.30 -8.22
C GLU A 55 15.50 17.20 -9.35
N LYS A 56 14.34 17.81 -9.13
CA LYS A 56 13.84 18.91 -9.96
C LYS A 56 13.84 20.16 -9.09
N SER A 57 14.06 21.33 -9.69
CA SER A 57 13.95 22.61 -9.00
C SER A 57 12.48 22.89 -8.64
N PHE A 58 12.02 22.33 -7.53
CA PHE A 58 10.78 22.73 -6.89
C PHE A 58 11.08 23.93 -5.98
N SER A 59 10.34 25.03 -6.15
CA SER A 59 10.43 26.21 -5.29
C SER A 59 9.79 26.02 -3.91
N GLU A 60 9.06 24.93 -3.70
CA GLU A 60 8.30 24.62 -2.49
C GLU A 60 8.22 23.11 -2.22
N GLY A 61 7.76 22.74 -1.01
CA GLY A 61 7.47 21.37 -0.60
C GLY A 61 8.47 20.76 0.38
N ASN A 62 8.02 19.72 1.11
CA ASN A 62 8.86 18.99 2.06
C ASN A 62 9.75 17.95 1.34
N THR A 63 10.69 18.45 0.53
CA THR A 63 11.60 17.62 -0.28
C THR A 63 12.76 17.02 0.54
N ASN A 64 12.95 17.48 1.79
CA ASN A 64 14.00 16.99 2.68
C ASN A 64 14.00 15.46 2.81
N PHE A 65 12.80 14.87 2.89
CA PHE A 65 12.65 13.42 2.96
C PHE A 65 13.12 12.72 1.67
N LEU A 66 12.73 13.25 0.51
CA LEU A 66 13.05 12.70 -0.80
C LEU A 66 14.55 12.81 -1.13
N ARG A 67 15.19 13.90 -0.69
CA ARG A 67 16.64 14.11 -0.83
C ARG A 67 17.46 13.20 0.08
N GLY A 68 16.94 12.89 1.28
CA GLY A 68 17.69 12.18 2.31
C GLY A 68 17.88 10.68 2.09
N ASN A 69 17.30 10.08 1.03
CA ASN A 69 17.20 8.61 0.89
C ASN A 69 16.71 7.93 2.18
N LEU A 70 15.87 8.62 2.96
CA LEU A 70 15.41 8.13 4.25
C LEU A 70 14.37 7.03 4.01
N GLY A 71 14.70 5.81 4.44
CA GLY A 71 13.72 4.72 4.54
C GLY A 71 13.07 4.71 5.92
N TYR A 72 11.81 4.30 6.01
CA TYR A 72 11.20 3.98 7.29
C TYR A 72 11.48 2.52 7.64
N SER A 73 12.40 2.26 8.58
CA SER A 73 12.94 0.93 8.86
C SER A 73 11.92 -0.12 9.29
N ARG A 74 10.73 0.29 9.72
CA ARG A 74 9.65 -0.61 10.17
C ARG A 74 8.64 -0.94 9.06
N VAL A 75 8.87 -0.50 7.83
CA VAL A 75 8.01 -0.80 6.69
C VAL A 75 8.78 -1.65 5.68
N ASP A 76 8.32 -2.88 5.51
CA ASP A 76 8.67 -3.78 4.42
C ASP A 76 7.79 -3.44 3.21
N GLY A 77 8.31 -2.53 2.36
CA GLY A 77 7.58 -2.03 1.19
C GLY A 77 7.32 -3.12 0.14
N ILE A 78 6.26 -2.95 -0.64
CA ILE A 78 5.85 -3.87 -1.70
C ILE A 78 5.27 -3.08 -2.88
N ASP A 79 5.49 -3.56 -4.11
CA ASP A 79 4.87 -2.96 -5.29
C ASP A 79 3.41 -3.42 -5.44
N LEU A 80 2.58 -2.61 -6.10
CA LEU A 80 1.15 -2.92 -6.25
C LEU A 80 0.87 -4.27 -6.92
N PRO A 81 1.56 -4.68 -8.02
CA PRO A 81 1.35 -6.01 -8.60
C PRO A 81 1.71 -7.14 -7.63
N GLU A 82 2.85 -7.03 -6.94
CA GLU A 82 3.31 -8.03 -5.97
C GLU A 82 2.33 -8.16 -4.79
N LEU A 83 1.76 -7.04 -4.33
CA LEU A 83 0.75 -7.05 -3.27
C LEU A 83 -0.54 -7.75 -3.75
N LYS A 84 -0.98 -7.50 -4.98
CA LYS A 84 -2.14 -8.18 -5.55
C LYS A 84 -1.92 -9.69 -5.65
N ASP A 85 -0.75 -10.11 -6.10
CA ASP A 85 -0.39 -11.53 -6.19
C ASP A 85 -0.31 -12.17 -4.79
N TYR A 86 0.30 -11.47 -3.83
CA TYR A 86 0.38 -11.89 -2.43
C TYR A 86 -1.01 -12.15 -1.82
N LEU A 87 -1.96 -11.26 -2.09
CA LEU A 87 -3.34 -11.32 -1.61
C LEU A 87 -4.15 -12.41 -2.33
N ASN A 88 -4.04 -12.48 -3.66
CA ASN A 88 -4.69 -13.52 -4.48
C ASN A 88 -4.30 -14.93 -4.03
N ASN A 89 -3.01 -15.16 -3.79
CA ASN A 89 -2.48 -16.44 -3.30
C ASN A 89 -2.97 -16.81 -1.88
N ARG A 90 -3.62 -15.89 -1.18
CA ARG A 90 -4.22 -16.09 0.15
C ARG A 90 -5.75 -16.02 0.13
N GLY A 91 -6.36 -16.10 -1.05
CA GLY A 91 -7.81 -16.11 -1.22
C GLY A 91 -8.46 -14.72 -1.14
N VAL A 92 -7.68 -13.65 -1.07
CA VAL A 92 -8.20 -12.27 -1.16
C VAL A 92 -8.17 -11.86 -2.63
N GLN A 93 -9.34 -11.90 -3.28
CA GLN A 93 -9.44 -11.60 -4.71
C GLN A 93 -9.10 -10.15 -5.01
N CYS A 94 -8.09 -9.98 -5.84
CA CYS A 94 -7.69 -8.70 -6.39
C CYS A 94 -7.92 -8.69 -7.90
N LEU A 95 -8.34 -7.54 -8.44
CA LEU A 95 -8.45 -7.35 -9.89
C LEU A 95 -7.09 -7.61 -10.55
N LYS A 96 -7.07 -8.58 -11.47
CA LYS A 96 -5.90 -8.90 -12.29
C LYS A 96 -5.44 -7.63 -13.01
N HIS A 97 -4.13 -7.40 -13.01
CA HIS A 97 -3.55 -6.31 -13.77
C HIS A 97 -3.30 -6.83 -15.20
N GLU A 98 -4.23 -6.59 -16.11
CA GLU A 98 -3.94 -6.69 -17.54
C GLU A 98 -3.25 -5.40 -17.95
N MET A 99 -1.94 -5.46 -18.20
CA MET A 99 -1.21 -4.39 -18.86
C MET A 99 -1.61 -4.44 -20.34
N THR A 100 -2.60 -3.65 -20.75
CA THR A 100 -2.72 -3.32 -22.17
C THR A 100 -1.46 -2.54 -22.55
N PRO A 101 -0.71 -2.95 -23.59
CA PRO A 101 0.39 -2.15 -24.09
C PRO A 101 -0.19 -0.79 -24.47
N VAL A 102 0.26 0.27 -23.79
CA VAL A 102 0.03 1.62 -24.30
C VAL A 102 0.82 1.67 -25.59
N ALA A 103 0.13 1.68 -26.73
CA ALA A 103 0.77 1.87 -28.03
C ALA A 103 1.68 3.10 -27.90
N ALA A 104 2.97 2.92 -28.17
CA ALA A 104 3.93 4.01 -28.17
C ALA A 104 3.41 5.06 -29.16
N VAL A 105 2.99 6.21 -28.64
CA VAL A 105 2.64 7.41 -29.42
C VAL A 105 3.91 8.21 -29.65
#